data_AF-A0A2S8RCI0-F1
#
_entry.id   AF-A0A2S8RCI0-F1
#
_cell.length_a   1.000
_cell.length_b   1.000
_cell.length_c   1.000
_cell.angle_alpha   90.00
_cell.angle_beta   90.00
_cell.angle_gamma   90.00
#
_symmetry.space_group_name_H-M   'P 1'
#
loop_
_entity.id
_entity.type
_entity.pdbx_description
1 polymer ?
#
loop_
_entity_poly.entity_id
_entity_poly.type
_entity_poly.pdbx_seq_one_letter_code
_entity_poly.pdbx_strand_id
1 'polypeptide(L)'
;MSVYTFFDLIDEVFNLYKEPLTDKEIWEKAVESGLDKKVGSVGKTPWKTIGARIYVDMRDNPNSKYIKVGRRPTRFFLKELMKNETIESISKKIDDKDKKEKENRKKYKERDIHPLLVKYIVNFQIKLDNIFKLF
;
A
#
# COMPACT_ATOMS: atom_id res chain seq x y z
N MET A 1 9.78 -16.91 27.20
CA MET A 1 8.99 -16.98 25.96
C MET A 1 9.27 -15.69 25.21
N SER A 2 9.83 -15.75 24.00
CA SER A 2 10.09 -14.55 23.21
C SER A 2 8.76 -13.93 22.80
N VAL A 3 8.49 -12.73 23.29
CA VAL A 3 7.32 -11.94 22.89
C VAL A 3 7.53 -11.57 21.42
N TYR A 4 6.66 -12.05 20.53
CA TYR A 4 6.74 -11.78 19.09
C TYR A 4 6.61 -10.28 18.85
N THR A 5 7.66 -9.66 18.32
CA THR A 5 7.73 -8.21 18.16
C THR A 5 7.35 -7.79 16.73
N PHE A 6 7.16 -6.49 16.52
CA PHE A 6 6.98 -5.95 15.17
C PHE A 6 8.20 -6.16 14.28
N PHE A 7 9.42 -6.22 14.83
CA PHE A 7 10.62 -6.49 14.04
C PHE A 7 10.62 -7.93 13.53
N ASP A 8 10.20 -8.89 14.37
CA ASP A 8 10.07 -10.29 13.96
C ASP A 8 9.04 -10.47 12.84
N LEU A 9 7.90 -9.75 12.92
CA LEU A 9 6.91 -9.72 11.85
C LEU A 9 7.50 -9.17 10.55
N ILE A 10 8.22 -8.04 10.61
CA ILE A 10 8.80 -7.41 9.43
C ILE A 10 9.83 -8.33 8.78
N ASP A 11 10.72 -8.93 9.58
CA ASP A 11 11.75 -9.85 9.10
C ASP A 11 11.14 -11.11 8.47
N GLU A 12 10.10 -11.70 9.08
CA GLU A 12 9.36 -12.83 8.50
C GLU A 12 8.67 -12.47 7.18
N VAL A 13 8.00 -11.33 7.10
CA VAL A 13 7.35 -10.87 5.86
C VAL A 13 8.38 -10.68 4.75
N PHE A 14 9.51 -10.04 5.01
CA PHE A 14 10.54 -9.88 3.99
C PHE A 14 11.18 -11.21 3.57
N ASN A 15 11.32 -12.17 4.49
CA ASN A 15 11.82 -13.51 4.15
C ASN A 15 10.86 -14.30 3.27
N LEU A 16 9.55 -14.13 3.47
CA LEU A 16 8.51 -14.80 2.68
C LEU A 16 8.40 -14.22 1.27
N TYR A 17 8.25 -12.90 1.16
CA TYR A 17 7.93 -12.26 -0.12
C TYR A 17 9.17 -11.85 -0.91
N LYS A 18 10.33 -11.65 -0.26
CA LYS A 18 11.63 -11.30 -0.88
C LYS A 18 11.56 -10.13 -1.88
N GLU A 19 10.60 -9.24 -1.69
CA GLU A 19 10.37 -8.07 -2.52
C GLU A 19 10.40 -6.78 -1.67
N PRO A 20 10.74 -5.62 -2.25
CA PRO A 20 10.63 -4.33 -1.56
C PRO A 20 9.16 -3.92 -1.39
N LEU A 21 8.79 -3.65 -0.15
CA LEU A 21 7.40 -3.39 0.23
C LEU A 21 7.29 -2.05 0.96
N THR A 22 6.16 -1.37 0.76
CA THR A 22 5.75 -0.22 1.57
C THR A 22 5.27 -0.66 2.95
N ASP A 23 5.25 0.27 3.92
CA ASP A 23 4.70 0.04 5.26
C ASP A 23 3.29 -0.56 5.25
N LYS A 24 2.44 -0.11 4.32
CA LYS A 24 1.08 -0.63 4.11
C LYS A 24 1.09 -2.04 3.54
N GLU A 25 1.87 -2.30 2.49
CA GLU A 25 1.97 -3.63 1.88
C GLU A 25 2.56 -4.67 2.86
N ILE A 26 3.55 -4.29 3.68
CA ILE A 26 4.10 -5.17 4.73
C ILE A 26 2.98 -5.63 5.67
N TRP A 27 2.11 -4.72 6.10
CA TRP A 27 0.97 -5.06 6.95
C TRP A 27 -0.05 -5.94 6.23
N GLU A 28 -0.43 -5.60 4.99
CA GLU A 28 -1.37 -6.41 4.20
C GLU A 28 -0.86 -7.84 4.01
N LYS A 29 0.43 -8.00 3.70
CA LYS A 29 1.09 -9.31 3.59
C LYS A 29 1.16 -10.07 4.92
N ALA A 30 1.39 -9.35 6.02
CA ALA A 30 1.34 -9.95 7.36
C ALA A 30 -0.06 -10.48 7.69
N VAL A 31 -1.12 -9.75 7.33
CA VAL A 31 -2.51 -10.18 7.49
C VAL A 31 -2.84 -11.36 6.59
N GLU A 32 -2.44 -11.34 5.32
CA GLU A 32 -2.58 -12.49 4.40
C GLU A 32 -1.91 -13.76 4.96
N SER A 33 -0.75 -13.61 5.60
CA SER A 33 0.02 -14.71 6.18
C SER A 33 -0.41 -15.09 7.62
N GLY A 34 -1.37 -14.37 8.21
CA GLY A 34 -1.83 -14.60 9.59
C GLY A 34 -0.81 -14.26 10.68
N LEU A 35 0.21 -13.46 10.37
CA LEU A 35 1.25 -13.01 11.32
C LEU A 35 0.75 -11.86 12.21
N ASP A 36 -0.26 -11.13 11.75
CA ASP A 36 -0.96 -10.09 12.51
C ASP A 36 -1.47 -10.59 13.86
N LYS A 37 -1.98 -11.83 13.89
CA LYS A 37 -2.50 -12.49 15.10
C LYS A 37 -1.42 -12.79 16.13
N LYS A 38 -0.16 -12.94 15.71
CA LYS A 38 0.97 -13.24 16.61
C LYS A 38 1.48 -12.00 17.34
N VAL A 39 1.43 -10.82 16.72
CA VAL A 39 1.86 -9.55 17.35
C VAL A 39 0.83 -9.03 18.34
N GLY A 40 -0.45 -9.36 18.15
CA GLY A 40 -1.52 -8.90 19.04
C GLY A 40 -1.69 -7.37 19.00
N SER A 41 -1.53 -6.73 17.83
CA SER A 41 -1.60 -5.27 17.74
C SER A 41 -3.04 -4.76 17.95
N VAL A 42 -3.26 -3.93 18.96
CA VAL A 42 -4.57 -3.32 19.30
C VAL A 42 -4.77 -1.93 18.65
N GLY A 43 -3.77 -1.44 17.93
CA GLY A 43 -3.80 -0.09 17.32
C GLY A 43 -4.68 0.01 16.07
N LYS A 44 -5.27 1.19 15.83
CA LYS A 44 -6.07 1.48 14.62
C LYS A 44 -5.25 1.49 13.32
N THR A 45 -3.94 1.74 13.40
CA THR A 45 -3.05 1.89 12.23
C THR A 45 -1.70 1.19 12.43
N PRO A 46 -1.66 -0.15 12.46
CA PRO A 46 -0.43 -0.93 12.67
C PRO A 46 0.63 -0.71 11.58
N TRP A 47 0.23 -0.45 10.33
CA TRP A 47 1.17 -0.13 9.25
C TRP A 47 2.00 1.14 9.52
N LYS A 48 1.40 2.20 10.09
CA LYS A 48 2.14 3.41 10.48
C LYS A 48 3.16 3.11 11.57
N THR A 49 2.82 2.21 12.50
CA THR A 49 3.74 1.78 13.56
C THR A 49 4.92 1.00 13.00
N ILE A 50 4.69 0.13 12.00
CA ILE A 50 5.75 -0.58 11.27
C ILE A 50 6.70 0.42 10.60
N GLY A 51 6.16 1.35 9.82
CA GLY A 51 6.96 2.38 9.15
C GLY A 51 7.78 3.21 10.15
N ALA A 52 7.15 3.69 11.22
CA ALA A 52 7.83 4.46 12.26
C ALA A 52 8.98 3.68 12.92
N ARG A 53 8.78 2.39 13.24
CA ARG A 53 9.82 1.53 13.82
C ARG A 53 11.00 1.33 12.88
N ILE A 54 10.75 1.09 11.59
CA ILE A 54 11.81 0.97 10.59
C ILE A 54 12.58 2.29 10.47
N TYR A 55 11.90 3.44 10.44
CA TYR A 55 12.57 4.73 10.36
C TYR A 55 13.42 5.05 11.59
N VAL A 56 12.92 4.74 12.79
CA VAL A 56 13.67 4.92 14.05
C VAL A 56 14.89 4.01 14.06
N ASP A 57 14.73 2.74 13.69
CA ASP A 57 15.84 1.78 13.60
C ASP A 57 16.91 2.26 12.60
N MET A 58 16.51 2.72 11.41
CA MET A 58 17.44 3.28 10.43
C MET A 58 18.13 4.57 10.88
N ARG A 59 17.52 5.34 11.79
CA ARG A 59 18.09 6.59 12.31
C ARG A 59 19.08 6.32 13.44
N ASP A 60 18.69 5.46 14.37
CA ASP A 60 19.45 5.20 15.60
C ASP A 60 20.56 4.16 15.36
N ASN A 61 20.35 3.23 14.42
CA ASN A 61 21.32 2.20 14.06
C ASN A 61 21.97 2.46 12.69
N PRO A 62 23.26 2.85 12.63
CA PRO A 62 23.97 3.09 11.36
C PRO A 62 24.19 1.81 10.54
N ASN A 63 24.04 0.63 11.17
CA ASN A 63 24.10 -0.67 10.50
C ASN A 63 22.74 -1.39 10.50
N SER A 64 21.64 -0.61 10.38
CA SER A 64 20.28 -1.12 10.24
C SER A 64 20.20 -2.23 9.18
N LYS A 65 19.41 -3.25 9.47
CA LYS A 65 19.11 -4.35 8.53
C LYS A 65 18.24 -3.89 7.36
N TYR A 66 17.49 -2.81 7.56
CA TYR A 66 16.57 -2.25 6.59
C TYR A 66 17.22 -1.15 5.75
N ILE A 67 16.88 -1.14 4.46
CA ILE A 67 17.30 -0.13 3.50
C ILE A 67 16.08 0.44 2.76
N LYS A 68 16.20 1.70 2.32
CA LYS A 68 15.17 2.38 1.52
C LYS A 68 15.39 2.10 0.04
N VAL A 69 14.32 1.74 -0.66
CA VAL A 69 14.31 1.49 -2.11
C VAL A 69 13.22 2.35 -2.76
N GLY A 70 13.60 3.05 -3.83
CA GLY A 70 12.67 3.91 -4.57
C GLY A 70 12.40 5.28 -3.93
N ARG A 71 11.85 6.20 -4.72
CA ARG A 71 11.57 7.58 -4.28
C ARG A 71 10.10 7.80 -3.92
N ARG A 72 9.14 7.34 -4.73
CA ARG A 72 7.69 7.54 -4.50
C ARG A 72 6.82 6.45 -5.16
N PRO A 73 6.16 5.57 -4.39
CA PRO A 73 6.20 5.47 -2.92
C PRO A 73 7.55 4.95 -2.41
N THR A 74 7.92 5.32 -1.18
CA THR A 74 9.13 4.80 -0.52
C THR A 74 8.88 3.39 -0.03
N ARG A 75 9.70 2.43 -0.49
CA ARG A 75 9.63 1.03 -0.08
C ARG A 75 10.85 0.68 0.78
N PHE A 76 10.71 -0.36 1.59
CA PHE A 76 11.76 -0.89 2.45
C PHE A 76 12.15 -2.29 2.01
N PHE A 77 13.40 -2.66 2.28
CA PHE A 77 13.90 -3.99 1.97
C PHE A 77 15.01 -4.42 2.94
N LEU A 78 15.28 -5.74 3.03
CA LEU A 78 16.37 -6.28 3.83
C LEU A 78 17.69 -6.23 3.06
N LYS A 79 18.72 -5.66 3.69
CA LYS A 79 20.08 -5.57 3.13
C LYS A 79 20.68 -6.93 2.78
N GLU A 80 20.38 -7.95 3.60
CA GLU A 80 20.89 -9.32 3.42
C GLU A 80 20.39 -9.99 2.13
N LEU A 81 19.18 -9.64 1.70
CA LEU A 81 18.55 -10.18 0.49
C LEU A 81 19.07 -9.52 -0.79
N MET A 82 19.84 -8.43 -0.69
CA MET A 82 20.36 -7.67 -1.84
C MET A 82 21.65 -8.22 -2.44
N LYS A 83 22.18 -9.35 -1.94
CA LYS A 83 23.54 -9.83 -2.27
C LYS A 83 23.87 -9.92 -3.78
N ASN A 84 22.86 -9.98 -4.66
CA ASN A 84 23.06 -10.11 -6.11
C ASN A 84 22.44 -8.96 -6.94
N GLU A 85 21.72 -8.00 -6.34
CA GLU A 85 21.01 -6.95 -7.09
C GLU A 85 21.31 -5.54 -6.53
N THR A 86 21.66 -4.61 -7.42
CA THR A 86 21.89 -3.20 -7.07
C THR A 86 20.57 -2.50 -6.69
N ILE A 87 20.60 -1.60 -5.70
CA ILE A 87 19.43 -0.79 -5.28
C ILE A 87 18.75 -0.10 -6.49
N GLU A 88 19.54 0.34 -7.47
CA GLU A 88 19.07 1.03 -8.66
C GLU A 88 18.27 0.13 -9.61
N SER A 89 18.69 -1.12 -9.81
CA SER A 89 17.97 -2.05 -10.71
C SER A 89 16.60 -2.43 -10.12
N ILE A 90 16.56 -2.64 -8.81
CA ILE A 90 15.33 -2.90 -8.08
C ILE A 90 14.39 -1.69 -8.14
N SER A 91 14.90 -0.47 -7.95
CA SER A 91 14.07 0.74 -8.06
C SER A 91 13.44 0.93 -9.45
N LYS A 92 14.19 0.62 -10.53
CA LYS A 92 13.68 0.72 -11.91
C LYS A 92 12.57 -0.29 -12.18
N LYS A 93 12.74 -1.55 -11.75
CA LYS A 93 11.69 -2.59 -11.89
C LYS A 93 10.39 -2.18 -11.22
N ILE A 94 10.47 -1.53 -10.06
CA ILE A 94 9.32 -1.05 -9.29
C ILE A 94 8.65 0.15 -9.98
N ASP A 95 9.44 1.15 -10.40
CA ASP A 95 8.91 2.33 -11.08
C ASP A 95 8.14 1.95 -12.36
N ASP A 96 8.60 0.94 -13.10
CA ASP A 96 7.93 0.42 -14.28
C ASP A 96 6.64 -0.36 -13.94
N LYS A 97 6.60 -1.08 -12.81
CA LYS A 97 5.40 -1.75 -12.31
C LYS A 97 4.33 -0.73 -11.88
N ASP A 98 4.73 0.30 -11.14
CA ASP A 98 3.84 1.35 -10.66
C ASP A 98 3.27 2.21 -11.83
N LYS A 99 4.04 2.42 -12.90
CA LYS A 99 3.54 3.08 -14.12
C LYS A 99 2.45 2.25 -14.81
N LYS A 100 2.67 0.95 -14.99
CA LYS A 100 1.67 0.04 -15.59
C LYS A 100 0.38 0.00 -14.76
N GLU A 101 0.47 -0.01 -13.44
CA GLU A 101 -0.71 0.04 -12.57
C GLU A 101 -1.46 1.37 -12.67
N LYS A 102 -0.77 2.50 -12.79
CA LYS A 102 -1.40 3.82 -12.96
C LYS A 102 -2.10 3.95 -14.30
N GLU A 103 -1.52 3.42 -15.37
CA GLU A 103 -2.16 3.39 -16.69
C GLU A 103 -3.45 2.56 -16.70
N ASN A 104 -3.52 1.50 -15.88
CA ASN A 104 -4.71 0.67 -15.73
C ASN A 104 -5.82 1.31 -14.87
N ARG A 105 -5.53 2.36 -14.09
CA ARG A 105 -6.57 3.10 -13.34
C ARG A 105 -7.33 3.98 -14.33
N LYS A 106 -8.62 3.68 -14.51
CA LYS A 106 -9.55 4.31 -15.46
C LYS A 106 -9.29 5.81 -15.65
N LYS A 107 -8.84 6.15 -16.85
CA LYS A 107 -8.49 7.49 -17.36
C LYS A 107 -9.73 8.37 -17.64
N TYR A 108 -10.77 8.30 -16.83
CA TYR A 108 -11.92 9.18 -17.00
C TYR A 108 -11.73 10.44 -16.17
N LYS A 109 -11.81 11.59 -16.81
CA LYS A 109 -11.93 12.87 -16.13
C LYS A 109 -13.40 13.09 -15.76
N GLU A 110 -13.65 13.93 -14.76
CA GLU A 110 -15.02 14.32 -14.37
C GLU A 110 -15.87 14.76 -15.57
N ARG A 111 -15.26 15.48 -16.51
CA ARG A 111 -15.87 15.90 -17.79
C ARG A 111 -16.41 14.74 -18.63
N ASP A 112 -15.78 13.57 -18.57
CA ASP A 112 -16.20 12.40 -19.37
C ASP A 112 -17.45 11.73 -18.76
N ILE A 113 -17.63 11.87 -17.44
CA ILE A 113 -18.74 11.29 -16.67
C ILE A 113 -19.91 12.28 -16.57
N HIS A 114 -19.64 13.58 -16.68
CA HIS A 114 -20.61 14.65 -16.49
C HIS A 114 -21.88 14.53 -17.37
N PRO A 115 -21.80 14.24 -18.69
CA PRO A 115 -23.00 14.09 -19.52
C PRO A 115 -23.90 12.93 -19.08
N LEU A 116 -23.31 11.83 -18.60
CA LEU A 116 -24.06 10.69 -18.09
C LEU A 116 -24.78 11.04 -16.78
N LEU A 117 -24.09 11.74 -15.88
CA LEU A 117 -24.66 12.20 -14.61
C LEU A 117 -25.81 13.19 -14.83
N VAL A 118 -25.62 14.19 -15.71
CA VAL A 118 -26.67 15.17 -16.04
C VAL A 118 -27.88 14.49 -16.66
N LYS A 119 -27.67 13.58 -17.62
CA LYS A 119 -28.76 12.82 -18.23
C LYS A 119 -29.53 11.98 -17.20
N TYR A 120 -28.82 11.38 -16.25
CA TYR A 120 -29.44 10.64 -15.16
C TYR A 120 -30.34 11.53 -14.30
N ILE A 121 -29.85 12.69 -13.85
CA ILE A 121 -30.60 13.62 -13.01
C ILE A 121 -31.83 14.17 -13.74
N VAL A 122 -31.68 14.62 -14.98
CA VAL A 122 -32.79 15.15 -15.79
C VAL A 122 -33.88 14.09 -15.96
N ASN A 123 -33.49 12.85 -16.30
CA ASN A 123 -34.45 11.76 -16.43
C ASN A 123 -35.12 11.41 -15.09
N PHE A 124 -34.40 11.48 -13.97
CA PHE A 124 -34.96 11.23 -12.65
C PHE A 124 -35.98 12.29 -12.24
N GLN A 125 -35.70 13.55 -12.55
CA GLN A 125 -36.58 14.68 -12.25
C GLN A 125 -37.86 14.64 -13.08
N ILE A 126 -37.76 14.34 -14.39
CA ILE A 126 -38.92 14.11 -15.25
C ILE A 126 -39.81 12.98 -14.72
N LYS A 127 -39.21 11.92 -14.16
CA LYS A 127 -39.94 10.79 -13.60
C LYS A 127 -40.70 11.17 -12.33
N LEU A 128 -40.13 12.01 -11.46
CA LEU A 128 -40.81 12.54 -10.28
C LEU A 128 -41.97 13.44 -10.67
N ASP A 129 -41.77 14.37 -11.60
CA ASP A 129 -42.81 15.30 -12.03
C ASP A 129 -44.03 14.59 -12.66
N ASN A 130 -43.80 13.46 -13.34
CA ASN A 130 -44.89 12.63 -13.87
C ASN A 130 -45.63 11.83 -12.79
N ILE A 131 -44.96 11.45 -11.70
CA ILE A 131 -45.62 10.76 -10.56
C ILE A 131 -46.52 11.74 -9.81
N PHE A 132 -46.07 12.98 -9.58
CA PHE A 132 -46.87 13.99 -8.87
C PHE A 132 -48.04 14.55 -9.69
N LYS A 133 -48.04 14.40 -11.02
CA LYS A 133 -49.19 14.76 -11.88
C LYS A 133 -50.30 13.71 -11.93
N LEU A 134 -50.07 12.52 -11.39
CA LEU A 134 -51.03 11.42 -11.35
C LEU A 134 -51.85 11.35 -10.05
N PHE A 135 -51.65 12.31 -9.14
CA PHE A 135 -52.43 12.55 -7.92
C PHE A 135 -53.07 13.93 -7.98
#